data_AF-A0A6V8CQ79-F1
#
_entry.id   AF-A0A6V8CQ79-F1
#
_cell.length_a   1.000
_cell.length_b   1.000
_cell.length_c   1.000
_cell.angle_alpha   90.00
_cell.angle_beta   90.00
_cell.angle_gamma   90.00
#
_symmetry.space_group_name_H-M   'P 1'
#
loop_
_entity.id
_entity.type
_entity.pdbx_description
1 polymer ?
#
loop_
_entity_poly.entity_id
_entity_poly.type
_entity_poly.pdbx_seq_one_letter_code
_entity_poly.pdbx_strand_id
1 'polypeptide(L)'
;MHIFGDEDMGVPEGWSIQENHLMREFKFENFLEAKALVDKISIICEAKNHHADIHFGWGYVIVELTTHDQGKVTELDFDVANSINEVED
;
A
#
# COMPACT_ATOMS: atom_id res chain seq x y z
N MET A 1 -28.49 -12.71 10.01
CA MET A 1 -28.21 -11.27 10.03
C MET A 1 -27.37 -10.99 11.25
N HIS A 2 -26.05 -11.08 11.10
CA HIS A 2 -25.10 -10.56 12.07
C HIS A 2 -24.45 -9.36 11.40
N ILE A 3 -24.72 -8.19 11.96
CA ILE A 3 -24.09 -6.93 11.60
C ILE A 3 -22.84 -6.90 12.48
N PHE A 4 -21.67 -7.17 11.90
CA PHE A 4 -20.38 -6.86 12.50
C PHE A 4 -19.86 -5.61 11.81
N GLY A 5 -19.33 -4.70 12.61
CA GLY A 5 -19.17 -3.29 12.31
C GLY A 5 -18.48 -2.97 11.00
N ASP A 6 -19.19 -2.21 10.17
CA ASP A 6 -18.61 -1.25 9.23
C ASP A 6 -17.87 -0.18 10.06
N GLU A 7 -16.72 -0.52 10.65
CA GLU A 7 -15.73 0.53 10.91
C GLU A 7 -15.24 0.95 9.54
N ASP A 8 -15.77 2.07 9.07
CA ASP A 8 -15.32 2.79 7.87
C ASP A 8 -13.85 3.19 8.15
N MET A 9 -12.94 2.24 7.97
CA MET A 9 -11.49 2.46 7.88
C MET A 9 -11.34 3.33 6.66
N GLY A 10 -11.49 4.64 6.87
CA GLY A 10 -11.35 5.64 5.83
C GLY A 10 -10.05 5.35 5.07
N VAL A 11 -10.12 5.48 3.75
CA VAL A 11 -8.96 5.23 2.88
C VAL A 11 -7.73 5.94 3.48
N PRO A 12 -6.62 5.23 3.74
CA PRO A 12 -5.45 5.82 4.37
C PRO A 12 -4.99 7.08 3.65
N GLU A 13 -4.47 8.06 4.39
CA GLU A 13 -4.09 9.36 3.83
C GLU A 13 -3.13 9.19 2.63
N GLY A 14 -3.42 9.88 1.52
CA GLY A 14 -2.64 9.81 0.29
C GLY A 14 -2.94 8.59 -0.60
N TRP A 15 -3.75 7.65 -0.14
CA TRP A 15 -4.18 6.48 -0.93
C TRP A 15 -5.51 6.73 -1.63
N SER A 16 -5.78 5.95 -2.67
CA SER A 16 -7.02 5.98 -3.44
C SER A 16 -7.40 4.58 -3.90
N ILE A 17 -8.69 4.29 -4.00
CA ILE A 17 -9.16 3.03 -4.61
C ILE A 17 -9.39 3.26 -6.10
N GLN A 18 -8.72 2.49 -6.95
CA GLN A 18 -8.84 2.52 -8.41
C GLN A 18 -8.99 1.09 -8.92
N GLU A 19 -10.08 0.80 -9.65
CA GLU A 19 -10.32 -0.52 -10.28
C GLU A 19 -10.04 -1.72 -9.36
N ASN A 20 -10.51 -1.66 -8.11
CA ASN A 20 -10.32 -2.68 -7.05
C ASN A 20 -8.92 -2.80 -6.45
N HIS A 21 -8.04 -1.84 -6.70
CA HIS A 21 -6.71 -1.73 -6.12
C HIS A 21 -6.64 -0.50 -5.22
N LEU A 22 -5.94 -0.63 -4.10
CA LEU A 22 -5.56 0.49 -3.25
C LEU A 22 -4.21 1.01 -3.72
N MET A 23 -4.18 2.25 -4.19
CA MET A 23 -3.05 2.82 -4.91
C MET A 23 -2.53 4.10 -4.27
N ARG A 24 -1.19 4.27 -4.30
CA ARG A 24 -0.52 5.52 -3.94
C ARG A 24 0.76 5.72 -4.76
N GLU A 25 1.03 6.98 -5.12
CA GLU A 25 2.28 7.41 -5.75
C GLU A 25 3.08 8.28 -4.77
N PHE A 26 4.37 7.98 -4.66
CA PHE A 26 5.37 8.72 -3.91
C PHE A 26 6.38 9.36 -4.87
N LYS A 27 6.86 10.55 -4.53
CA LYS A 27 7.82 11.31 -5.34
C LYS A 27 9.09 11.59 -4.56
N PHE A 28 10.21 11.50 -5.25
CA PHE A 28 11.56 11.61 -4.69
C PHE A 28 12.47 12.42 -5.62
N GLU A 29 13.58 12.92 -5.11
CA GLU A 29 14.52 13.72 -5.90
C GLU A 29 15.44 12.84 -6.76
N ASN A 30 15.60 11.55 -6.40
CA ASN A 30 16.51 10.64 -7.09
C ASN A 30 16.11 9.16 -6.94
N PHE A 31 16.81 8.30 -7.68
CA PHE A 31 16.57 6.85 -7.69
C PHE A 31 16.89 6.16 -6.35
N LEU A 32 17.87 6.66 -5.59
CA LEU A 32 18.31 6.03 -4.35
C LEU A 32 17.23 6.20 -3.26
N GLU A 33 16.62 7.38 -3.17
CA GLU A 33 15.50 7.65 -2.27
C GLU A 33 14.27 6.80 -2.61
N ALA A 34 13.91 6.73 -3.91
CA ALA A 34 12.82 5.86 -4.35
C ALA A 34 13.07 4.39 -3.97
N LYS A 35 14.28 3.88 -4.22
CA LYS A 35 14.65 2.51 -3.83
C LYS A 35 14.60 2.31 -2.31
N ALA A 36 14.98 3.31 -1.52
CA ALA A 36 14.95 3.21 -0.06
C ALA A 36 13.54 2.99 0.48
N LEU A 37 12.53 3.64 -0.11
CA LEU A 37 11.12 3.35 0.23
C LEU A 37 10.73 1.93 -0.19
N VAL A 38 11.12 1.48 -1.38
CA VAL A 38 10.82 0.09 -1.83
C VAL A 38 11.41 -0.95 -0.89
N ASP A 39 12.63 -0.75 -0.40
CA ASP A 39 13.26 -1.64 0.56
C ASP A 39 12.46 -1.69 1.89
N LYS A 40 11.97 -0.54 2.39
CA LYS A 40 11.09 -0.46 3.57
C LYS A 40 9.76 -1.22 3.33
N ILE A 41 9.11 -0.99 2.18
CA ILE A 41 7.86 -1.66 1.80
C ILE A 41 8.05 -3.18 1.73
N SER A 42 9.19 -3.65 1.20
CA SER A 42 9.47 -5.09 1.10
C SER A 42 9.48 -5.81 2.45
N ILE A 43 10.01 -5.15 3.49
CA ILE A 43 10.04 -5.69 4.86
C ILE A 43 8.63 -5.73 5.45
N ILE A 44 7.83 -4.69 5.20
CA ILE A 44 6.42 -4.64 5.63
C ILE A 44 5.62 -5.77 4.98
N CYS A 45 5.77 -5.95 3.67
CA CYS A 45 5.06 -6.98 2.92
C CYS A 45 5.35 -8.38 3.45
N GLU A 46 6.63 -8.70 3.70
CA GLU A 46 7.03 -9.99 4.26
C GLU A 46 6.49 -10.17 5.70
N ALA A 47 6.60 -9.14 6.54
CA ALA A 47 6.11 -9.20 7.92
C ALA A 47 4.58 -9.39 8.02
N LYS A 48 3.83 -8.83 7.07
CA LYS A 48 2.37 -8.95 6.97
C LYS A 48 1.92 -10.18 6.19
N ASN A 49 2.84 -10.88 5.51
CA ASN A 49 2.54 -11.93 4.54
C ASN A 49 1.49 -11.48 3.50
N HIS A 50 1.62 -10.23 3.03
CA HIS A 50 0.74 -9.60 2.05
C HIS A 50 1.56 -8.67 1.17
N HIS A 51 1.58 -8.94 -0.13
CA HIS A 51 2.58 -8.39 -1.04
C HIS A 51 1.95 -7.34 -1.96
N ALA A 52 2.56 -6.16 -2.01
CA ALA A 52 2.20 -5.13 -2.97
C ALA A 52 2.84 -5.40 -4.34
N ASP A 53 2.16 -4.99 -5.39
CA ASP A 53 2.78 -4.73 -6.68
C ASP A 53 3.44 -3.33 -6.63
N ILE A 54 4.71 -3.25 -7.02
CA ILE A 54 5.52 -2.02 -6.89
C ILE A 54 6.17 -1.68 -8.23
N HIS A 55 5.89 -0.46 -8.70
CA HIS A 55 6.56 0.14 -9.84
C HIS A 55 7.39 1.32 -9.35
N PHE A 56 8.71 1.30 -9.56
CA PHE A 56 9.59 2.40 -9.14
C PHE A 56 10.65 2.74 -10.18
N GLY A 57 11.15 3.97 -10.12
CA GLY A 57 12.15 4.48 -11.05
C GLY A 57 12.79 5.77 -10.56
N TRP A 58 13.32 6.58 -11.49
CA TRP A 58 13.92 7.87 -11.13
C TRP A 58 12.86 8.81 -10.53
N GLY A 59 12.92 9.01 -9.22
CA GLY A 59 12.10 9.98 -8.50
C GLY A 59 10.67 9.54 -8.21
N TYR A 60 10.33 8.24 -8.33
CA TYR A 60 8.97 7.78 -8.01
C TYR A 60 8.90 6.33 -7.49
N VAL A 61 7.86 6.07 -6.70
CA VAL A 61 7.36 4.73 -6.33
C VAL A 61 5.84 4.75 -6.44
N ILE A 62 5.26 3.81 -7.17
CA ILE A 62 3.84 3.53 -7.24
C ILE A 62 3.60 2.19 -6.54
N VAL A 63 2.67 2.19 -5.59
CA VAL A 63 2.29 1.01 -4.81
C VAL A 63 0.85 0.64 -5.14
N GLU A 64 0.64 -0.63 -5.43
CA GLU A 64 -0.65 -1.24 -5.73
C GLU A 64 -0.90 -2.38 -4.76
N LEU A 65 -2.03 -2.31 -4.04
CA LEU A 65 -2.43 -3.32 -3.06
C LEU A 65 -3.80 -3.89 -3.42
N THR A 66 -3.84 -5.20 -3.57
CA THR A 66 -5.06 -5.99 -3.71
C THR A 66 -4.88 -7.34 -3.05
N THR A 67 -5.95 -7.83 -2.43
CA THR A 67 -6.05 -9.22 -2.01
C THR A 67 -6.33 -10.10 -3.23
N HIS A 68 -5.26 -10.57 -3.89
CA HIS A 68 -5.32 -11.18 -5.23
C HIS A 68 -6.29 -12.37 -5.36
N ASP A 69 -6.39 -13.21 -4.32
CA ASP A 69 -7.29 -14.37 -4.31
C ASP A 69 -8.78 -13.98 -4.24
N GLN A 70 -9.08 -12.76 -3.77
CA GLN A 70 -10.42 -12.20 -3.72
C GLN A 70 -10.71 -11.19 -4.83
N GLY A 71 -9.68 -10.71 -5.54
CA GLY A 71 -9.81 -9.74 -6.63
C GLY A 71 -10.38 -8.39 -6.20
N LYS A 72 -10.18 -8.00 -4.93
CA LYS A 72 -10.67 -6.75 -4.35
C LYS A 72 -9.78 -6.23 -3.23
N VAL A 73 -9.93 -4.95 -2.90
CA VAL A 73 -9.38 -4.35 -1.68
C VAL A 73 -10.05 -4.98 -0.46
N THR A 74 -9.25 -5.37 0.52
CA THR A 74 -9.70 -5.85 1.84
C THR A 74 -8.94 -5.13 2.96
N GLU A 75 -9.26 -5.47 4.20
CA GLU A 75 -8.55 -4.96 5.39
C GLU A 75 -7.04 -5.22 5.34
N LEU A 76 -6.60 -6.32 4.71
CA LEU A 76 -5.17 -6.63 4.55
C LEU A 76 -4.43 -5.56 3.74
N ASP A 77 -5.10 -5.02 2.72
CA ASP A 77 -4.57 -3.94 1.88
C ASP A 77 -4.45 -2.64 2.69
N PHE A 78 -5.47 -2.31 3.50
CA PHE A 78 -5.43 -1.15 4.39
C PHE A 78 -4.35 -1.28 5.47
N ASP A 79 -4.16 -2.47 6.04
CA ASP A 79 -3.13 -2.73 7.04
C ASP A 79 -1.71 -2.51 6.51
N VAL A 80 -1.44 -2.95 5.28
CA VAL A 80 -0.15 -2.68 4.62
C VAL A 80 -0.01 -1.20 4.31
N ALA A 81 -1.04 -0.56 3.73
CA ALA A 81 -1.01 0.87 3.42
C ALA A 81 -0.74 1.75 4.65
N ASN A 82 -1.39 1.46 5.78
CA ASN A 82 -1.14 2.17 7.05
C ASN A 82 0.29 1.95 7.55
N SER A 83 0.82 0.72 7.45
CA SER A 83 2.20 0.43 7.84
C SER A 83 3.21 1.17 6.95
N ILE A 84 2.89 1.39 5.66
CA ILE A 84 3.71 2.19 4.75
C ILE A 84 3.70 3.66 5.18
N ASN A 85 2.54 4.21 5.55
CA ASN A 85 2.42 5.59 6.05
C ASN A 85 3.24 5.85 7.33
N GLU A 86 3.49 4.83 8.14
CA GLU A 86 4.33 4.96 9.35
C GLU A 86 5.83 5.06 9.05
N VAL A 87 6.26 4.68 7.85
CA VAL A 87 7.68 4.63 7.46
C VAL A 87 8.01 5.53 6.26
N GLU A 88 7.03 6.25 5.71
CA GLU A 88 7.27 7.31 4.74
C GLU A 88 7.90 8.50 5.47
N ASP A 89 9.18 8.78 5.17
CA ASP A 89 9.92 9.95 5.65
C ASP A 89 10.30 10.81 4.43
#